data_AF-A0A703Q047-F1
#
_entry.id   AF-A0A703Q047-F1
#
_cell.length_a   1.000
_cell.length_b   1.000
_cell.length_c   1.000
_cell.angle_alpha   90.00
_cell.angle_beta   90.00
_cell.angle_gamma   90.00
#
_symmetry.space_group_name_H-M   'P 1'
#
loop_
_entity.id
_entity.type
_entity.pdbx_description
1 polymer ?
#
loop_
_entity_poly.entity_id
_entity_poly.type
_entity_poly.pdbx_seq_one_letter_code
_entity_poly.pdbx_strand_id
1 'polypeptide(L)'
;MAYLMVNPKSSWKIRFLGHVLQGREVWLNEGNLSLGEKGCDICIPLTINEKIILREQADNLFVDAGKARVRVNGRRFNPNKPLPSSGV
;
A
#
# COMPACT_ATOMS: atom_id res chain seq x y z
N MET A 1 -22.86 3.28 24.58
CA MET A 1 -22.61 2.97 23.16
C MET A 1 -21.41 3.77 22.73
N ALA A 2 -20.26 3.12 22.58
CA ALA A 2 -19.01 3.80 22.25
C ALA A 2 -19.07 4.27 20.80
N TYR A 3 -18.91 5.57 20.59
CA TYR A 3 -18.67 6.13 19.27
C TYR A 3 -17.36 5.52 18.76
N LEU A 4 -17.45 4.69 17.72
CA LEU A 4 -16.31 4.34 16.88
C LEU A 4 -15.75 5.65 16.35
N MET A 5 -14.70 6.15 17.01
CA MET A 5 -13.82 7.15 16.44
C MET A 5 -13.20 6.50 15.21
N VAL A 6 -13.84 6.69 14.06
CA VAL A 6 -13.19 6.53 12.76
C VAL A 6 -12.00 7.48 12.81
N ASN A 7 -10.81 6.96 13.09
CA ASN A 7 -9.60 7.74 12.98
C ASN A 7 -9.44 8.04 11.47
N PRO A 8 -9.75 9.26 10.98
CA PRO A 8 -9.93 9.46 9.53
C PRO A 8 -8.61 9.49 8.77
N LYS A 9 -7.49 9.36 9.48
CA LYS A 9 -6.14 9.38 8.93
C LYS A 9 -5.39 8.17 9.46
N SER A 10 -5.10 7.22 8.57
CA SER A 10 -3.98 6.33 8.80
C SER A 10 -2.74 7.16 9.08
N SER A 11 -1.90 6.70 10.00
CA SER A 11 -0.60 7.32 10.27
C SER A 11 0.38 7.13 9.12
N TRP A 12 0.05 6.29 8.14
CA TRP A 12 0.92 5.92 7.05
C TRP A 12 0.83 6.88 5.88
N LYS A 13 1.97 7.53 5.60
CA LYS A 13 2.21 8.26 4.36
C LYS A 13 3.13 7.45 3.48
N ILE A 14 2.69 7.15 2.26
CA ILE A 14 3.45 6.41 1.27
C ILE A 14 4.06 7.38 0.28
N ARG A 15 5.36 7.26 0.05
CA ARG A 15 6.08 7.98 -1.00
C ARG A 15 6.48 7.01 -2.10
N PHE A 16 6.13 7.34 -3.33
CA PHE A 16 6.53 6.57 -4.51
C PHE A 16 7.87 7.08 -5.02
N LEU A 17 8.83 6.17 -5.25
CA LEU A 17 10.21 6.53 -5.60
C LEU A 17 10.57 6.30 -7.07
N GLY A 18 9.68 5.76 -7.90
CA GLY A 18 9.99 5.43 -9.28
C GLY A 18 8.84 5.60 -10.26
N HIS A 19 9.21 5.63 -11.55
CA HIS A 19 8.31 5.70 -12.70
C HIS A 19 7.28 6.83 -12.62
N VAL A 20 6.05 6.57 -13.06
CA VAL A 20 4.96 7.54 -13.25
C VAL A 20 4.56 8.24 -11.95
N LEU A 21 4.81 7.63 -10.79
CA LEU A 21 4.45 8.18 -9.49
C LEU A 21 5.63 8.79 -8.73
N GLN A 22 6.83 8.86 -9.32
CA GLN A 22 8.02 9.31 -8.62
C GLN A 22 7.83 10.66 -7.92
N GLY A 23 8.14 10.71 -6.62
CA GLY A 23 8.02 11.89 -5.77
C GLY A 23 6.63 12.16 -5.24
N ARG A 24 5.60 11.43 -5.71
CA ARG A 24 4.23 11.58 -5.20
C ARG A 24 4.12 10.96 -3.81
N GLU A 25 3.40 11.64 -2.93
CA GLU A 25 3.12 11.17 -1.58
C GLU A 25 1.61 11.07 -1.37
N VAL A 26 1.15 9.95 -0.81
CA VAL A 26 -0.28 9.68 -0.58
C VAL A 26 -0.46 9.11 0.82
N TRP A 27 -1.47 9.60 1.53
CA TRP A 27 -1.88 9.06 2.82
C TRP A 27 -2.75 7.81 2.60
N LEU A 28 -2.57 6.78 3.43
CA LEU A 28 -3.55 5.70 3.48
C LEU A 28 -4.87 6.27 4.01
N ASN A 29 -5.93 6.21 3.22
CA ASN A 29 -7.25 6.61 3.66
C ASN A 29 -7.98 5.37 4.18
N GLU A 30 -8.60 5.45 5.34
CA GLU A 30 -9.37 4.33 5.91
C GLU A 30 -8.56 3.03 6.07
N GLY A 31 -7.23 3.16 6.22
CA GLY A 31 -6.33 2.02 6.37
C GLY A 31 -6.12 1.19 5.11
N ASN A 32 -6.58 1.64 3.93
CA ASN A 32 -6.35 0.93 2.67
C ASN A 32 -5.93 1.89 1.55
N LEU A 33 -5.10 1.39 0.65
CA LEU A 33 -4.75 2.09 -0.58
C LEU A 33 -4.59 1.08 -1.69
N SER A 34 -5.26 1.34 -2.80
CA SER A 34 -5.16 0.50 -3.98
C SER A 34 -4.55 1.17 -5.19
N LEU A 35 -3.73 0.39 -5.89
CA LEU A 35 -2.92 0.79 -7.03
C LEU A 35 -3.21 -0.17 -8.18
N GLY A 36 -3.52 0.36 -9.35
CA GLY A 36 -3.76 -0.43 -10.55
C GLY A 36 -4.59 0.33 -11.56
N GLU A 37 -5.33 -0.36 -12.40
CA GLU A 37 -6.15 0.30 -13.42
C GLU A 37 -7.53 0.69 -12.88
N LYS A 38 -8.58 0.61 -13.71
CA LYS A 38 -9.95 1.04 -13.38
C LYS A 38 -10.42 0.48 -12.02
N GLY A 39 -10.93 1.36 -11.16
CA GLY A 39 -11.46 1.00 -9.83
C GLY A 39 -10.43 0.92 -8.71
N CYS A 40 -9.22 1.50 -8.92
CA CYS A 40 -8.21 1.69 -7.87
C CYS A 40 -8.12 3.16 -7.45
N ASP A 41 -7.70 3.41 -6.22
CA ASP A 41 -7.53 4.77 -5.66
C ASP A 41 -6.48 5.57 -6.44
N ILE A 42 -5.41 4.88 -6.83
CA ILE A 42 -4.36 5.42 -7.69
C ILE A 42 -4.34 4.61 -8.98
N CYS A 43 -4.67 5.29 -10.07
CA CYS A 43 -4.60 4.72 -11.41
C CYS A 43 -3.15 4.67 -11.89
N ILE A 44 -2.57 3.48 -12.05
CA ILE A 44 -1.28 3.23 -12.69
C ILE A 44 -1.37 2.06 -13.67
N PRO A 45 -0.63 2.12 -14.79
CA PRO A 45 -0.53 0.99 -15.69
C PRO A 45 0.24 -0.14 -15.00
N LEU A 46 -0.41 -1.29 -14.83
CA LEU A 46 0.21 -2.52 -14.38
C LEU A 46 0.18 -3.51 -15.56
N THR A 47 1.33 -4.09 -15.89
CA THR A 47 1.52 -4.94 -17.09
C THR A 47 0.74 -6.25 -17.07
N ILE A 48 0.23 -6.62 -15.91
CA ILE A 48 -0.65 -7.75 -15.66
C ILE A 48 -1.84 -7.11 -14.94
N ASN A 49 -3.09 -7.45 -15.30
CA ASN A 49 -4.35 -6.93 -14.71
C ASN A 49 -4.48 -7.27 -13.21
N GLU A 50 -3.48 -6.89 -12.43
CA GLU A 50 -3.33 -7.14 -11.03
C GLU A 50 -3.44 -5.81 -10.32
N LYS A 51 -4.10 -5.83 -9.17
CA LYS A 51 -4.25 -4.69 -8.28
C LYS A 51 -3.25 -4.88 -7.15
N ILE A 52 -2.53 -3.84 -6.78
CA ILE A 52 -1.71 -3.82 -5.57
C ILE A 52 -2.53 -3.15 -4.48
N ILE A 53 -2.64 -3.78 -3.32
CA ILE A 53 -3.38 -3.29 -2.17
C ILE A 53 -2.42 -3.17 -0.99
N LEU A 54 -2.32 -1.96 -0.47
CA LEU A 54 -1.67 -1.65 0.80
C LEU A 54 -2.76 -1.56 1.86
N ARG A 55 -2.59 -2.31 2.94
CA ARG A 55 -3.58 -2.37 4.03
C ARG A 55 -2.91 -2.24 5.38
N GLU A 56 -3.49 -1.41 6.23
CA GLU A 56 -3.12 -1.27 7.63
C GLU A 56 -3.93 -2.25 8.47
N GLN A 57 -3.24 -3.04 9.30
CA GLN A 57 -3.84 -3.96 10.24
C GLN A 57 -3.04 -3.96 11.54
N ALA A 58 -3.69 -3.64 12.66
CA ALA A 58 -3.05 -3.58 13.98
C ALA A 58 -1.72 -2.79 13.97
N ASP A 59 -1.78 -1.54 13.48
CA ASP A 59 -0.64 -0.61 13.34
C ASP A 59 0.50 -1.07 12.42
N ASN A 60 0.30 -2.16 11.67
CA ASN A 60 1.26 -2.69 10.71
C ASN A 60 0.75 -2.53 9.28
N LEU A 61 1.66 -2.26 8.35
CA LEU A 61 1.33 -2.17 6.92
C LEU A 61 1.60 -3.50 6.23
N PHE A 62 0.68 -3.97 5.40
CA PHE A 62 0.81 -5.16 4.58
C PHE A 62 0.64 -4.80 3.10
N VAL A 63 1.27 -5.57 2.23
CA VAL A 63 1.10 -5.44 0.77
C VAL A 63 0.63 -6.76 0.18
N ASP A 64 -0.48 -6.68 -0.55
CA ASP A 64 -0.97 -7.72 -1.44
C ASP A 64 -0.76 -7.25 -2.88
N ALA A 65 -0.06 -8.04 -3.67
CA ALA A 65 0.20 -7.76 -5.08
C ALA A 65 -0.24 -8.92 -5.97
N GLY A 66 -1.18 -9.75 -5.52
CA GLY A 66 -1.65 -10.92 -6.26
C GLY A 66 -0.50 -11.90 -6.54
N LYS A 67 -0.21 -12.15 -7.82
CA LYS A 67 0.89 -13.05 -8.23
C LYS A 67 2.20 -12.31 -8.50
N ALA A 68 2.21 -10.97 -8.45
CA ALA A 68 3.41 -10.19 -8.66
C ALA A 68 4.47 -10.45 -7.59
N ARG A 69 5.74 -10.43 -8.00
CA ARG A 69 6.87 -10.55 -7.09
C ARG A 69 7.14 -9.20 -6.42
N VAL A 70 6.79 -9.08 -5.15
CA VAL A 70 7.17 -7.92 -4.33
C VAL A 70 8.58 -8.13 -3.77
N ARG A 71 9.41 -7.08 -3.89
CA ARG A 71 10.70 -7.00 -3.20
C ARG A 71 10.64 -5.89 -2.16
N VAL A 72 11.15 -6.18 -0.97
CA VAL A 72 11.32 -5.21 0.12
C VAL A 72 12.78 -5.24 0.53
N ASN A 73 13.45 -4.09 0.53
CA ASN A 73 14.89 -3.98 0.77
C ASN A 73 15.71 -4.97 -0.08
N GLY A 74 15.37 -5.10 -1.37
CA GLY A 74 16.02 -6.00 -2.32
C GLY A 74 15.73 -7.50 -2.15
N ARG A 75 15.01 -7.92 -1.11
CA ARG A 75 14.68 -9.34 -0.85
C ARG A 75 13.25 -9.66 -1.26
N ARG A 76 13.00 -10.92 -1.66
CA ARG A 76 11.63 -11.39 -1.94
C ARG A 76 10.80 -11.27 -0.67
N PHE A 77 9.68 -10.57 -0.77
CA PHE A 77 8.78 -10.34 0.35
C PHE A 77 7.82 -11.52 0.56
N ASN A 78 7.45 -11.76 1.82
CA ASN A 78 6.41 -12.71 2.20
C ASN A 78 5.12 -11.92 2.49
N PRO A 79 4.04 -12.09 1.71
CA PRO A 79 2.78 -11.36 1.89
C PRO A 79 2.14 -11.49 3.28
N ASN A 80 2.44 -12.58 3.99
CA ASN A 80 1.93 -12.82 5.34
C ASN A 80 2.71 -12.10 6.44
N LYS A 81 3.79 -11.38 6.10
CA LYS A 81 4.57 -10.59 7.05
C LYS A 81 4.25 -9.11 6.86
N PRO A 82 4.34 -8.30 7.94
CA PRO A 82 4.23 -6.87 7.81
C PRO A 82 5.41 -6.31 7.02
N LEU A 83 5.15 -5.21 6.31
CA LEU A 83 6.19 -4.33 5.80
C LEU A 83 6.97 -3.76 7.00
N PRO A 84 8.30 -3.58 6.85
CA PRO A 84 9.10 -2.99 7.91
C PRO A 84 8.65 -1.55 8.16
N SER A 85 8.66 -1.14 9.43
CA SER A 85 8.31 0.23 9.84
C SER A 85 9.28 1.30 9.32
N SER A 86 10.47 0.89 8.88
CA SER A 86 11.45 1.73 8.20
C SER A 86 12.32 0.90 7.25
N GLY A 87 12.72 1.49 6.12
CA GLY A 87 13.48 0.84 5.04
C GLY A 87 13.11 1.42 3.68
N VAL A 88 14.08 1.49 2.75
CA VAL A 88 13.97 2.13 1.42
C VAL A 88 13.71 1.09 0.34
#